data_AF-K2FJZ0-F1
#
_entry.id   AF-K2FJZ0-F1
#
_cell.length_a   1.000
_cell.length_b   1.000
_cell.length_c   1.000
_cell.angle_alpha   90.00
_cell.angle_beta   90.00
_cell.angle_gamma   90.00
#
_symmetry.space_group_name_H-M   'P 1'
#
loop_
_entity.id
_entity.type
_entity.pdbx_description
1 polymer ?
#
loop_
_entity_poly.entity_id
_entity_poly.type
_entity_poly.pdbx_seq_one_letter_code
_entity_poly.pdbx_strand_id
1 'polypeptide(L)'
;MYLKQHVVRIVNIKTLQTLDQANIDHKVIALLMSCEGIPLQAHEVTAILNTYDALGAKKVPSKKVQALIHAKHRGEEDDTLPCPV
;
A
#
# COMPACT_ATOMS: atom_id res chain seq x y z
N MET A 1 8.76 -9.46 -13.30
CA MET A 1 8.99 -8.12 -12.70
C MET A 1 7.78 -7.69 -11.85
N TYR A 2 7.45 -8.42 -10.77
CA TYR A 2 6.24 -8.13 -9.98
C TYR A 2 6.54 -7.67 -8.55
N LEU A 3 7.51 -8.27 -7.84
CA LEU A 3 7.83 -7.88 -6.46
C LEU A 3 8.23 -6.40 -6.33
N LYS A 4 9.03 -5.85 -7.27
CA LYS A 4 9.41 -4.43 -7.23
C LYS A 4 8.20 -3.49 -7.31
N GLN A 5 7.18 -3.80 -8.12
CA GLN A 5 5.97 -2.98 -8.21
C GLN A 5 5.10 -3.06 -6.95
N HIS A 6 5.12 -4.19 -6.24
CA HIS A 6 4.42 -4.35 -4.95
C HIS A 6 5.16 -3.71 -3.78
N VAL A 7 6.50 -3.75 -3.77
CA VAL A 7 7.33 -3.04 -2.77
C VAL A 7 7.10 -1.54 -2.87
N VAL A 8 7.00 -0.99 -4.08
CA VAL A 8 6.64 0.41 -4.31
C VAL A 8 5.33 0.77 -3.62
N ARG A 9 4.30 -0.09 -3.66
CA ARG A 9 2.99 0.19 -3.01
C ARG A 9 3.04 0.36 -1.49
N ILE A 10 3.83 -0.44 -0.76
CA ILE A 10 3.96 -0.29 0.71
C ILE A 10 4.80 0.93 1.07
N VAL A 11 5.89 1.16 0.33
CA VAL A 11 6.76 2.32 0.55
C VAL A 11 5.96 3.60 0.36
N ASN A 12 5.12 3.68 -0.68
CA ASN A 12 4.27 4.84 -0.94
C ASN A 12 3.34 5.17 0.23
N ILE A 13 2.70 4.18 0.85
CA ILE A 13 1.83 4.44 2.01
C ILE A 13 2.62 5.03 3.18
N LYS A 14 3.83 4.49 3.45
CA LYS A 14 4.71 5.05 4.49
C LYS A 14 5.17 6.47 4.15
N THR A 15 5.44 6.75 2.87
CA THR A 15 5.75 8.10 2.38
C THR A 15 4.59 9.04 2.65
N LEU A 16 3.35 8.66 2.29
CA LEU A 16 2.15 9.46 2.57
C LEU A 16 2.02 9.76 4.08
N GLN A 17 2.17 8.75 4.94
CA GLN A 17 2.11 8.94 6.40
C GLN A 17 3.20 9.86 6.94
N THR A 18 4.43 9.75 6.42
CA THR A 18 5.56 10.58 6.86
C THR A 18 5.33 12.05 6.49
N LEU A 19 4.81 12.31 5.29
CA LEU A 19 4.50 13.66 4.82
C LEU A 19 3.31 14.25 5.56
N ASP A 20 2.26 13.46 5.83
CA ASP A 20 1.11 13.86 6.63
C ASP A 20 1.52 14.22 8.07
N GLN A 21 2.35 13.39 8.72
CA GLN A 21 2.91 13.66 10.06
C GLN A 21 3.78 14.92 10.10
N ALA A 22 4.39 15.31 8.98
CA ALA A 22 5.12 16.56 8.82
C ALA A 22 4.21 17.77 8.52
N ASN A 23 2.88 17.61 8.58
CA ASN A 23 1.88 18.63 8.24
C ASN A 23 2.00 19.18 6.80
N ILE A 24 2.41 18.34 5.85
CA ILE A 24 2.43 18.72 4.43
C ILE A 24 1.02 18.67 3.86
N ASP A 25 0.61 19.74 3.16
CA ASP A 25 -0.71 19.82 2.54
C ASP A 25 -0.94 18.65 1.55
N HIS A 26 -2.12 18.04 1.60
CA HIS A 26 -2.44 16.86 0.80
C HIS A 26 -2.39 17.10 -0.72
N LYS A 27 -2.54 18.34 -1.20
CA LYS A 27 -2.31 18.68 -2.62
C LYS A 27 -0.84 18.59 -2.99
N VAL A 28 0.06 18.99 -2.09
CA VAL A 28 1.51 18.88 -2.29
C VAL A 28 1.93 17.41 -2.30
N ILE A 29 1.39 16.62 -1.37
CA ILE A 29 1.61 15.17 -1.35
C ILE A 29 1.12 14.52 -2.66
N ALA A 30 -0.11 14.85 -3.08
CA ALA A 30 -0.69 14.34 -4.33
C ALA A 30 0.16 14.72 -5.57
N LEU A 31 0.68 15.94 -5.61
CA LEU A 31 1.58 16.40 -6.66
C LEU A 31 2.88 15.60 -6.68
N LEU A 32 3.52 15.39 -5.52
CA LEU A 32 4.75 14.60 -5.41
C LEU A 32 4.54 13.18 -5.94
N MET A 33 3.48 12.50 -5.48
CA MET A 33 3.16 11.15 -5.93
C MET A 33 2.88 11.10 -7.44
N SER A 34 2.21 12.13 -7.98
CA SER A 34 1.96 12.24 -9.41
C SER A 34 3.25 12.41 -10.22
N CYS A 35 4.24 13.14 -9.69
CA CYS A 35 5.58 13.25 -10.27
C CYS A 35 6.34 11.91 -10.25
N GLU A 36 6.06 11.04 -9.27
CA GLU A 36 6.59 9.67 -9.21
C GLU A 36 5.81 8.67 -10.08
N GLY A 37 4.84 9.16 -10.88
CA GLY A 37 4.05 8.34 -11.81
C GLY A 37 2.79 7.72 -11.18
N ILE A 38 2.38 8.18 -10.00
CA ILE A 38 1.19 7.71 -9.27
C ILE A 38 0.18 8.85 -9.24
N PRO A 39 -0.70 8.95 -10.25
CA PRO A 39 -1.67 10.05 -10.31
C PRO A 39 -2.60 9.98 -9.11
N LEU A 40 -2.55 11.01 -8.27
CA LEU A 40 -3.39 11.14 -7.07
C LEU A 40 -3.95 12.56 -7.00
N GLN A 41 -5.13 12.66 -6.38
CA GLN A 41 -5.75 13.90 -5.94
C GLN A 41 -5.68 14.00 -4.42
N ALA A 42 -5.77 15.23 -3.90
CA ALA A 42 -5.70 15.48 -2.45
C ALA A 42 -6.75 14.70 -1.64
N HIS A 43 -7.97 14.55 -2.18
CA HIS A 43 -9.03 13.79 -1.51
C HIS A 43 -8.71 12.28 -1.43
N GLU A 44 -7.96 11.75 -2.42
CA GLU A 44 -7.50 10.36 -2.44
C GLU A 44 -6.40 10.15 -1.39
N VAL A 45 -5.49 11.11 -1.22
CA VAL A 45 -4.48 11.09 -0.14
C VAL A 45 -5.18 10.99 1.23
N THR A 46 -6.17 11.85 1.49
CA THR A 46 -6.96 11.80 2.73
C THR A 46 -7.66 10.45 2.90
N ALA A 47 -8.29 9.94 1.85
CA ALA A 47 -9.03 8.67 1.91
C ALA A 47 -8.08 7.48 2.19
N ILE A 48 -6.91 7.47 1.57
CA ILE A 48 -5.88 6.42 1.77
C ILE A 48 -5.40 6.42 3.22
N LEU A 49 -5.03 7.59 3.76
CA LEU A 49 -4.54 7.72 5.13
C LEU A 49 -5.61 7.29 6.15
N ASN A 50 -6.83 7.84 6.03
CA ASN A 50 -7.94 7.48 6.92
C ASN A 50 -8.29 6.00 6.86
N THR A 51 -8.27 5.40 5.66
CA THR A 51 -8.54 3.97 5.49
C THR A 51 -7.43 3.14 6.12
N TYR A 52 -6.18 3.54 5.93
CA TYR A 52 -5.04 2.85 6.51
C TYR A 52 -5.10 2.85 8.05
N ASP A 53 -5.36 4.01 8.67
CA ASP A 53 -5.48 4.13 10.12
C ASP A 53 -6.68 3.34 10.66
N ALA A 54 -7.83 3.42 9.99
CA ALA A 54 -9.02 2.65 10.35
C ALA A 54 -8.79 1.13 10.27
N LEU A 55 -8.00 0.67 9.30
CA LEU A 55 -7.61 -0.74 9.19
C LEU A 55 -6.56 -1.12 10.24
N GLY A 56 -5.62 -0.24 10.56
CA GLY A 56 -4.62 -0.44 11.61
C GLY A 56 -5.23 -0.56 13.02
N ALA A 57 -6.36 0.10 13.26
CA ALA A 57 -7.10 -0.01 14.52
C ALA A 57 -7.85 -1.34 14.68
N LYS A 58 -8.10 -2.07 13.58
CA LYS A 58 -8.84 -3.34 13.63
C LYS A 58 -7.91 -4.48 14.02
N LYS A 59 -8.11 -5.03 15.22
CA LYS A 59 -7.47 -6.29 15.62
C LYS A 59 -7.99 -7.44 14.76
N VAL A 60 -7.12 -7.97 13.90
CA VAL A 60 -7.40 -9.18 13.14
C VAL A 60 -7.06 -10.40 14.03
N PRO A 61 -7.96 -11.40 14.18
CA PRO A 61 -7.65 -12.61 14.92
C PRO A 61 -6.39 -13.31 14.39
N SER A 62 -5.53 -13.79 15.29
CA SER A 62 -4.23 -14.40 14.93
C SER A 62 -4.36 -15.51 13.87
N LYS A 63 -5.40 -16.35 13.95
CA LYS A 63 -5.69 -17.39 12.95
C LYS A 63 -5.89 -16.85 11.54
N LYS A 64 -6.53 -15.68 11.39
CA LYS A 64 -6.72 -15.02 10.08
C LYS A 64 -5.41 -14.41 9.58
N VAL A 65 -4.58 -13.85 10.47
CA VAL A 65 -3.23 -13.36 10.12
C VAL A 65 -2.35 -14.51 9.63
N GLN A 66 -2.35 -15.64 10.32
CA GLN A 66 -1.62 -16.84 9.90
C GLN A 66 -2.12 -17.36 8.54
N ALA A 67 -3.43 -17.38 8.31
CA ALA A 67 -3.98 -17.75 7.01
C ALA A 67 -3.51 -16.83 5.88
N LEU A 68 -3.43 -15.51 6.10
CA LEU A 68 -2.89 -14.55 5.14
C LEU A 68 -1.39 -14.79 4.87
N ILE A 69 -0.60 -15.03 5.92
CA ILE A 69 0.83 -15.35 5.79
C ILE A 69 1.03 -16.64 5.00
N HIS A 70 0.26 -17.69 5.30
CA HIS A 70 0.33 -18.96 4.56
C HIS A 70 -0.09 -18.81 3.09
N ALA A 71 -1.15 -18.04 2.82
CA ALA A 71 -1.59 -17.77 1.45
C ALA A 71 -0.51 -17.03 0.64
N LYS A 72 0.18 -16.06 1.26
CA LYS A 72 1.29 -15.34 0.63
C LYS A 72 2.44 -16.27 0.28
N HIS A 73 2.91 -17.09 1.22
CA HIS A 73 4.00 -18.04 0.96
C HIS A 73 3.65 -19.04 -0.15
N ARG A 74 2.42 -19.55 -0.17
CA ARG A 74 1.97 -20.45 -1.25
C ARG A 74 2.02 -19.81 -2.63
N GLY A 75 1.71 -18.52 -2.75
CA GLY A 75 1.80 -17.80 -4.02
C GLY A 75 3.25 -17.48 -4.45
N GLU A 76 4.21 -17.50 -3.53
CA GLU A 76 5.63 -17.34 -3.85
C GLU A 76 6.27 -18.65 -4.36
N GLU A 77 5.70 -19.80 -4.00
CA GLU A 77 6.14 -21.14 -4.41
C GLU A 77 5.37 -21.70 -5.62
N ASP A 78 4.38 -20.97 -6.15
CA ASP A 78 3.57 -21.39 -7.28
C ASP A 78 4.21 -20.99 -8.62
N ASP A 79 5.13 -21.85 -9.09
CA ASP A 79 5.76 -21.77 -10.42
C ASP A 79 4.78 -22.05 -11.58
N THR A 80 3.52 -22.41 -11.29
CA THR A 80 2.52 -22.75 -12.32
C THR A 80 1.63 -21.58 -12.73
N LEU A 81 1.73 -20.44 -12.06
CA LEU A 81 1.02 -19.22 -12.47
C LEU A 81 1.52 -18.78 -13.85
N PRO A 82 0.71 -18.91 -14.92
CA PRO A 82 1.15 -18.51 -16.24
C PRO A 82 1.42 -17.00 -16.21
N CYS A 83 2.60 -16.59 -16.69
CA CYS A 83 2.82 -15.17 -16.97
C CYS A 83 1.76 -14.74 -18.01
N PRO A 84 0.97 -13.69 -17.73
CA PRO A 84 0.07 -13.17 -18.74
C PRO A 84 0.90 -12.71 -19.94
N VAL A 85 0.54 -13.22 -21.13
CA VAL A 85 1.03 -12.73 -22.44
C VAL A 85 0.27 -11.48 -22.86
#